data_AF-A0A7W2TDA0-F1
#
_entry.id   AF-A0A7W2TDA0-F1
#
_cell.length_a   1.000
_cell.length_b   1.000
_cell.length_c   1.000
_cell.angle_alpha   90.00
_cell.angle_beta   90.00
_cell.angle_gamma   90.00
#
_symmetry.space_group_name_H-M   'P 1'
#
loop_
_entity.id
_entity.type
_entity.pdbx_description
1 polymer ?
#
loop_
_entity_poly.entity_id
_entity_poly.type
_entity_poly.pdbx_seq_one_letter_code
_entity_poly.pdbx_strand_id
1 'polypeptide(L)'
;MSANSAAQNQIKQMLTMQDAMNTRVSDTWQENGYEWYRAIWVECAEMLDHHGWKWWKHQEIDIAQVQLELVDIFHFGLSLRLMTGETVTSITDTLSTELTESSGEKDFKIALENLASAAVTNKSFDAIALADCMRLMNMDLDELFRQYVGKNTLNFFRQDHGYKEGTYIKVWHDEEDNEVLANLVNTLDASASDFQQQLYAALEAKYPA
;
A
#
# COMPACT_ATOMS: atom_id res chain seq x y z
N MET A 1 22.16 -11.28 -11.11
CA MET A 1 21.05 -10.36 -11.38
C MET A 1 21.48 -8.98 -10.90
N SER A 2 21.30 -7.92 -11.70
CA SER A 2 21.59 -6.56 -11.24
C SER A 2 20.51 -6.12 -10.24
N ALA A 3 20.83 -5.21 -9.32
CA ALA A 3 19.84 -4.67 -8.37
C ALA A 3 18.59 -4.12 -9.09
N ASN A 4 18.78 -3.51 -10.27
CA ASN A 4 17.68 -3.02 -11.11
C ASN A 4 16.72 -4.15 -11.56
N SER A 5 17.26 -5.33 -11.92
CA SER A 5 16.41 -6.47 -12.31
C SER A 5 15.58 -7.05 -11.15
N ALA A 6 16.04 -6.92 -9.90
CA ALA A 6 15.28 -7.36 -8.73
C ALA A 6 14.10 -6.42 -8.43
N ALA A 7 14.37 -5.11 -8.42
CA ALA A 7 13.36 -4.07 -8.22
C ALA A 7 12.21 -4.17 -9.24
N GLN A 8 12.56 -4.33 -10.52
CA GLN A 8 11.58 -4.49 -11.60
C GLN A 8 10.71 -5.74 -11.42
N ASN A 9 11.29 -6.86 -10.96
CA ASN A 9 10.51 -8.07 -10.70
C ASN A 9 9.51 -7.88 -9.55
N GLN A 10 9.92 -7.22 -8.46
CA GLN A 10 9.03 -6.92 -7.34
C GLN A 10 7.88 -6.01 -7.77
N ILE A 11 8.17 -4.92 -8.49
CA ILE A 11 7.15 -3.98 -8.99
C ILE A 11 6.17 -4.69 -9.93
N LYS A 12 6.67 -5.50 -10.86
CA LYS A 12 5.84 -6.29 -11.77
C LYS A 12 4.94 -7.28 -11.02
N GLN A 13 5.45 -7.91 -9.97
CA GLN A 13 4.66 -8.80 -9.12
C GLN A 13 3.57 -8.02 -8.38
N MET A 14 3.89 -6.86 -7.79
CA MET A 14 2.90 -6.00 -7.13
C MET A 14 1.80 -5.52 -8.09
N LEU A 15 2.15 -5.14 -9.33
CA LEU A 15 1.16 -4.80 -10.37
C LEU A 15 0.23 -5.97 -10.70
N THR A 16 0.77 -7.18 -10.79
CA THR A 16 -0.02 -8.40 -11.05
C THR A 16 -0.97 -8.70 -9.88
N MET A 17 -0.48 -8.56 -8.65
CA MET A 17 -1.28 -8.72 -7.44
C MET A 17 -2.36 -7.64 -7.32
N GLN A 18 -2.07 -6.40 -7.72
CA GLN A 18 -3.04 -5.31 -7.71
C GLN A 18 -4.17 -5.56 -8.71
N ASP A 19 -3.85 -5.99 -9.93
CA ASP A 19 -4.84 -6.34 -10.94
C ASP A 19 -5.78 -7.46 -10.45
N ALA A 20 -5.21 -8.51 -9.84
CA ALA A 20 -5.97 -9.60 -9.24
C ALA A 20 -6.87 -9.12 -8.08
N MET A 21 -6.33 -8.26 -7.20
CA MET A 21 -7.08 -7.68 -6.07
C MET A 21 -8.23 -6.81 -6.56
N ASN A 22 -7.99 -5.93 -7.54
CA ASN A 22 -9.03 -5.08 -8.13
C ASN A 22 -10.13 -5.92 -8.79
N THR A 23 -9.74 -6.98 -9.50
CA THR A 23 -10.66 -7.95 -10.11
C THR A 23 -11.48 -8.66 -9.04
N ARG A 24 -10.87 -9.04 -7.91
CA ARG A 24 -11.59 -9.66 -6.78
C ARG A 24 -12.67 -8.73 -6.21
N VAL A 25 -12.40 -7.43 -6.11
CA VAL A 25 -13.40 -6.43 -5.67
C VAL A 25 -14.49 -6.24 -6.71
N SER A 26 -14.11 -6.21 -7.99
CA SER A 26 -15.02 -6.03 -9.12
C SER A 26 -14.41 -6.49 -10.44
N ASP A 27 -15.05 -7.46 -11.09
CA ASP A 27 -14.62 -7.98 -12.40
C ASP A 27 -14.53 -6.90 -13.50
N THR A 28 -15.31 -5.82 -13.39
CA THR A 28 -15.35 -4.69 -14.34
C THR A 28 -14.62 -3.45 -13.83
N TRP A 29 -13.68 -3.58 -12.89
CA TRP A 29 -13.08 -2.42 -12.20
C TRP A 29 -12.46 -1.37 -13.15
N GLN A 30 -11.95 -1.80 -14.31
CA GLN A 30 -11.40 -0.91 -15.34
C GLN A 30 -12.46 -0.04 -16.04
N GLU A 31 -13.71 -0.50 -16.08
CA GLU A 31 -14.83 0.18 -16.72
C GLU A 31 -15.64 1.03 -15.72
N ASN A 32 -15.54 0.71 -14.43
CA ASN A 32 -16.36 1.32 -13.39
C ASN A 32 -16.04 2.79 -13.09
N GLY A 33 -14.96 3.33 -13.66
CA GLY A 33 -14.59 4.74 -13.50
C GLY A 33 -14.29 5.11 -12.04
N TYR A 34 -13.71 4.18 -11.28
CA TYR A 34 -13.33 4.43 -9.88
C TYR A 34 -12.34 5.59 -9.78
N GLU A 35 -12.60 6.48 -8.83
CA GLU A 35 -11.81 7.70 -8.66
C GLU A 35 -10.67 7.42 -7.67
N TRP A 36 -9.70 6.61 -8.12
CA TRP A 36 -8.56 6.13 -7.33
C TRP A 36 -7.78 7.24 -6.62
N TYR A 37 -7.69 8.42 -7.22
CA TYR A 37 -7.07 9.59 -6.61
C TYR A 37 -7.72 10.01 -5.29
N ARG A 38 -9.02 9.69 -5.09
CA ARG A 38 -9.70 9.95 -3.83
C ARG A 38 -9.19 9.06 -2.72
N ALA A 39 -8.94 7.78 -3.02
CA ALA A 39 -8.38 6.87 -2.06
C ALA A 39 -6.95 7.32 -1.70
N ILE A 40 -6.11 7.63 -2.70
CA ILE A 40 -4.75 8.15 -2.48
C ILE A 40 -4.72 9.34 -1.50
N TRP A 41 -5.54 10.37 -1.72
CA TRP A 41 -5.49 11.54 -0.81
C TRP A 41 -6.07 11.25 0.59
N VAL A 42 -7.05 10.35 0.69
CA VAL A 42 -7.60 9.92 2.00
C VAL A 42 -6.52 9.19 2.79
N GLU A 43 -5.82 8.24 2.17
CA GLU A 43 -4.70 7.54 2.83
C GLU A 43 -3.55 8.50 3.16
N CYS A 44 -3.28 9.52 2.33
CA CYS A 44 -2.36 10.59 2.72
C CYS A 44 -2.80 11.31 4.00
N ALA A 45 -4.10 11.54 4.19
CA ALA A 45 -4.62 12.18 5.39
C ALA A 45 -4.57 11.25 6.61
N GLU A 46 -4.85 9.96 6.45
CA GLU A 46 -4.72 8.94 7.50
C GLU A 46 -3.26 8.81 7.94
N MET A 47 -2.33 8.70 6.98
CA MET A 47 -0.89 8.69 7.19
C MET A 47 -0.39 9.92 7.95
N LEU A 48 -0.88 11.11 7.61
CA LEU A 48 -0.53 12.34 8.32
C LEU A 48 -1.01 12.31 9.77
N ASP A 49 -2.17 11.71 10.05
CA ASP A 49 -2.72 11.59 11.40
C ASP A 49 -1.85 10.69 12.30
N HIS A 50 -1.38 9.56 11.75
CA HIS A 50 -0.45 8.64 12.42
C HIS A 50 0.95 9.24 12.60
N HIS A 51 1.42 10.06 11.67
CA HIS A 51 2.71 10.75 11.80
C HIS A 51 2.68 11.86 12.85
N GLY A 52 1.53 12.50 13.05
CA GLY A 52 1.36 13.61 13.99
C GLY A 52 1.61 14.99 13.37
N TRP A 53 0.60 15.85 13.52
CA TRP A 53 0.54 17.19 12.94
C TRP A 53 -0.24 18.21 13.79
N LYS A 54 -1.08 17.74 14.72
CA LYS A 54 -1.96 18.52 15.58
C LYS A 54 -1.13 19.25 16.62
N TRP A 55 -0.87 20.54 16.40
CA TRP A 55 -0.12 21.37 17.34
C TRP A 55 -0.85 21.68 18.66
N TRP A 56 -2.15 21.35 18.77
CA TRP A 56 -2.98 21.65 19.94
C TRP A 56 -3.26 20.43 20.84
N LYS A 57 -2.76 19.23 20.50
CA LYS A 57 -2.95 18.00 21.28
C LYS A 57 -1.67 17.17 21.24
N HIS A 58 -1.34 16.50 22.35
CA HIS A 58 -0.26 15.51 22.35
C HIS A 58 -0.53 14.37 21.37
N GLN A 59 0.50 13.94 20.64
CA GLN A 59 0.47 12.83 19.70
C GLN A 59 1.77 12.02 19.83
N GLU A 60 1.63 10.71 19.71
CA GLU A 60 2.75 9.80 19.50
C GLU A 60 2.76 9.40 18.03
N ILE A 61 3.97 9.28 17.47
CA ILE A 61 4.16 8.88 16.07
C ILE A 61 4.08 7.37 16.02
N ASP A 62 3.12 6.83 15.26
CA ASP A 62 3.03 5.41 14.99
C ASP A 62 3.69 5.09 13.65
N ILE A 63 4.99 4.80 13.69
CA ILE A 63 5.78 4.52 12.48
C ILE A 63 5.25 3.29 11.73
N ALA A 64 4.74 2.28 12.45
CA ALA A 64 4.22 1.08 11.82
C ALA A 64 2.96 1.39 11.01
N GLN A 65 2.04 2.17 11.58
CA GLN A 65 0.86 2.62 10.84
C GLN A 65 1.23 3.56 9.69
N VAL A 66 2.18 4.49 9.88
CA VAL A 66 2.65 5.36 8.78
C VAL A 66 3.19 4.55 7.59
N GLN A 67 3.93 3.47 7.85
CA GLN A 67 4.42 2.57 6.79
C GLN A 67 3.29 1.73 6.16
N LEU A 68 2.29 1.31 6.93
CA LEU A 68 1.11 0.65 6.37
C LEU A 68 0.30 1.58 5.46
N GLU A 69 0.17 2.85 5.82
CA GLU A 69 -0.53 3.82 4.97
C GLU A 69 0.26 4.13 3.68
N LEU A 70 1.60 4.11 3.72
CA LEU A 70 2.41 4.14 2.50
C LEU A 70 2.06 3.01 1.53
N VAL A 71 1.82 1.82 2.08
CA VAL A 71 1.43 0.64 1.30
C VAL A 71 0.02 0.79 0.72
N ASP A 72 -0.93 1.34 1.48
CA ASP A 72 -2.30 1.60 1.00
C ASP A 72 -2.32 2.64 -0.11
N ILE A 73 -1.59 3.75 0.07
CA ILE A 73 -1.33 4.73 -0.99
C ILE A 73 -0.77 4.04 -2.24
N PHE A 74 0.20 3.14 -2.08
CA PHE A 74 0.81 2.44 -3.20
C PHE A 74 -0.18 1.51 -3.92
N HIS A 75 -1.07 0.80 -3.22
CA HIS A 75 -2.13 -0.01 -3.85
C HIS A 75 -3.01 0.82 -4.79
N PHE A 76 -3.43 2.00 -4.33
CA PHE A 76 -4.24 2.90 -5.15
C PHE A 76 -3.42 3.58 -6.25
N GLY A 77 -2.14 3.88 -6.00
CA GLY A 77 -1.20 4.35 -7.00
C GLY A 77 -1.00 3.35 -8.15
N LEU A 78 -0.80 2.07 -7.84
CA LEU A 78 -0.69 0.99 -8.83
C LEU A 78 -2.00 0.82 -9.60
N SER A 79 -3.15 0.87 -8.92
CA SER A 79 -4.46 0.84 -9.58
C SER A 79 -4.61 1.98 -10.58
N LEU A 80 -4.18 3.19 -10.23
CA LEU A 80 -4.22 4.35 -11.13
C LEU A 80 -3.27 4.18 -12.32
N ARG A 81 -2.07 3.61 -12.11
CA ARG A 81 -1.14 3.29 -13.21
C ARG A 81 -1.72 2.23 -14.16
N LEU A 82 -2.41 1.22 -13.65
CA LEU A 82 -3.06 0.21 -14.49
C LEU A 82 -4.24 0.76 -15.31
N MET A 83 -4.83 1.90 -14.91
CA MET A 83 -5.89 2.58 -15.66
C MET A 83 -5.39 3.37 -16.89
N THR A 84 -4.08 3.56 -17.07
CA THR A 84 -3.55 4.40 -18.18
C THR A 84 -3.63 3.72 -19.55
N GLY A 85 -3.87 2.40 -19.59
CA GLY A 85 -3.82 1.59 -20.80
C GLY A 85 -2.40 1.20 -21.23
N GLU A 86 -1.38 1.58 -20.45
CA GLU A 86 -0.01 1.13 -20.68
C GLU A 86 0.17 -0.35 -20.34
N THR A 87 1.20 -0.96 -20.94
CA THR A 87 1.57 -2.34 -20.59
C THR A 87 2.20 -2.40 -19.20
N VAL A 88 1.98 -3.51 -18.48
CA VAL A 88 2.63 -3.76 -17.18
C VAL A 88 4.15 -3.56 -17.23
N THR A 89 4.79 -3.89 -18.35
CA THR A 89 6.24 -3.69 -18.54
C THR A 89 6.60 -2.20 -18.58
N SER A 90 5.87 -1.38 -19.34
CA SER A 90 6.06 0.08 -19.40
C SER A 90 5.89 0.73 -18.03
N ILE A 91 4.83 0.33 -17.31
CA ILE A 91 4.56 0.82 -15.96
C ILE A 91 5.69 0.41 -15.00
N THR A 92 6.17 -0.84 -15.10
CA THR A 92 7.27 -1.35 -14.29
C THR A 92 8.56 -0.56 -14.52
N ASP A 93 8.93 -0.34 -15.77
CA ASP A 93 10.16 0.40 -16.13
C ASP A 93 10.10 1.84 -15.59
N THR A 94 8.96 2.50 -15.76
CA THR A 94 8.73 3.87 -15.28
C THR A 94 8.79 3.94 -13.75
N LEU A 95 8.00 3.13 -13.05
CA LEU A 95 7.98 3.10 -11.58
C LEU A 95 9.35 2.71 -11.00
N SER A 96 10.08 1.78 -11.62
CA SER A 96 11.41 1.38 -11.16
C SER A 96 12.41 2.54 -11.19
N THR A 97 12.22 3.48 -12.11
CA THR A 97 13.03 4.72 -12.16
C THR A 97 12.53 5.70 -11.11
N GLU A 98 11.25 6.05 -11.12
CA GLU A 98 10.64 7.04 -10.23
C GLU A 98 10.88 6.71 -8.73
N LEU A 99 10.78 5.44 -8.34
CA LEU A 99 11.00 5.00 -6.95
C LEU A 99 12.46 5.11 -6.47
N THR A 100 13.41 5.29 -7.39
CA THR A 100 14.83 5.54 -7.05
C THR A 100 15.19 7.02 -7.05
N GLU A 101 14.32 7.87 -7.60
CA GLU A 101 14.51 9.31 -7.67
C GLU A 101 14.21 9.98 -6.31
N SER A 102 14.52 11.27 -6.24
CA SER A 102 14.19 12.12 -5.11
C SER A 102 13.92 13.53 -5.60
N SER A 103 12.86 14.15 -5.07
CA SER A 103 12.60 15.58 -5.28
C SER A 103 13.56 16.47 -4.47
N GLY A 104 14.30 15.88 -3.51
CA GLY A 104 15.17 16.58 -2.57
C GLY A 104 14.45 17.11 -1.32
N GLU A 105 13.15 16.82 -1.17
CA GLU A 105 12.37 17.17 0.03
C GLU A 105 12.90 16.41 1.27
N LYS A 106 12.89 17.09 2.41
CA LYS A 106 13.44 16.59 3.69
C LYS A 106 12.43 16.62 4.82
N ASP A 107 11.32 17.35 4.70
CA ASP A 107 10.20 17.28 5.61
C ASP A 107 9.18 16.27 5.10
N PHE A 108 8.94 15.23 5.90
CA PHE A 108 7.99 14.17 5.58
C PHE A 108 6.58 14.71 5.28
N LYS A 109 6.11 15.70 6.05
CA LYS A 109 4.75 16.24 5.88
C LYS A 109 4.63 16.95 4.54
N ILE A 110 5.68 17.66 4.12
CA ILE A 110 5.70 18.33 2.80
C ILE A 110 5.78 17.30 1.67
N ALA A 111 6.58 16.25 1.82
CA ALA A 111 6.63 15.16 0.83
C ALA A 111 5.24 14.49 0.67
N LEU A 112 4.55 14.26 1.78
CA LEU A 112 3.20 13.71 1.79
C LEU A 112 2.16 14.67 1.20
N GLU A 113 2.28 15.97 1.49
CA GLU A 113 1.43 17.02 0.90
C GLU A 113 1.65 17.15 -0.61
N ASN A 114 2.87 16.97 -1.12
CA ASN A 114 3.15 16.93 -2.55
C ASN A 114 2.45 15.75 -3.22
N LEU A 115 2.49 14.57 -2.60
CA LEU A 115 1.78 13.38 -3.08
C LEU A 115 0.25 13.59 -3.08
N ALA A 116 -0.31 14.12 -1.99
CA ALA A 116 -1.72 14.47 -1.91
C ALA A 116 -2.12 15.55 -2.93
N SER A 117 -1.26 16.55 -3.15
CA SER A 117 -1.46 17.61 -4.14
C SER A 117 -1.53 17.06 -5.55
N ALA A 118 -0.63 16.14 -5.92
CA ALA A 118 -0.65 15.46 -7.22
C ALA A 118 -1.94 14.63 -7.40
N ALA A 119 -2.39 13.94 -6.35
CA ALA A 119 -3.64 13.17 -6.37
C ALA A 119 -4.85 14.08 -6.60
N VAL A 120 -5.01 15.15 -5.82
CA VAL A 120 -6.21 16.00 -5.88
C VAL A 120 -6.21 16.93 -7.09
N THR A 121 -5.06 17.52 -7.43
CA THR A 121 -4.96 18.53 -8.50
C THR A 121 -4.94 17.90 -9.88
N ASN A 122 -4.16 16.83 -10.05
CA ASN A 122 -3.87 16.23 -11.35
C ASN A 122 -4.57 14.88 -11.55
N LYS A 123 -5.28 14.36 -10.53
CA LYS A 123 -5.80 12.99 -10.52
C LYS A 123 -4.72 11.95 -10.85
N SER A 124 -3.52 12.17 -10.32
CA SER A 124 -2.33 11.39 -10.66
C SER A 124 -1.63 10.85 -9.43
N PHE A 125 -0.85 9.78 -9.62
CA PHE A 125 0.01 9.22 -8.58
C PHE A 125 1.47 9.65 -8.79
N ASP A 126 2.03 10.40 -7.83
CA ASP A 126 3.42 10.87 -7.84
C ASP A 126 4.33 9.88 -7.10
N ALA A 127 4.97 8.98 -7.86
CA ALA A 127 5.83 7.95 -7.27
C ALA A 127 7.15 8.52 -6.71
N ILE A 128 7.58 9.72 -7.15
CA ILE A 128 8.79 10.37 -6.62
C ILE A 128 8.49 10.92 -5.21
N ALA A 129 7.32 11.55 -5.03
CA ALA A 129 6.87 12.00 -3.72
C ALA A 129 6.66 10.81 -2.74
N LEU A 130 6.13 9.69 -3.23
CA LEU A 130 6.07 8.44 -2.45
C LEU A 130 7.48 7.98 -2.04
N ALA A 131 8.44 7.97 -2.98
CA ALA A 131 9.82 7.55 -2.71
C ALA A 131 10.50 8.43 -1.65
N ASP A 132 10.23 9.73 -1.63
CA ASP A 132 10.70 10.62 -0.58
C ASP A 132 10.04 10.30 0.78
N CYS A 133 8.74 10.01 0.81
CA CYS A 133 8.06 9.57 2.04
C CYS A 133 8.65 8.26 2.58
N MET A 134 8.85 7.26 1.73
CA MET A 134 9.49 5.99 2.07
C MET A 134 10.88 6.21 2.68
N ARG A 135 11.71 7.03 2.04
CA ARG A 135 13.06 7.35 2.50
C ARG A 135 13.05 8.03 3.86
N LEU A 136 12.15 8.99 4.06
CA LEU A 136 12.02 9.73 5.31
C LEU A 136 11.49 8.84 6.46
N MET A 137 10.78 7.75 6.13
CA MET A 137 10.30 6.73 7.09
C MET A 137 11.18 5.47 7.15
N ASN A 138 12.40 5.51 6.61
CA ASN A 138 13.35 4.39 6.56
C ASN A 138 12.76 3.08 5.98
N MET A 139 11.91 3.20 4.96
CA MET A 139 11.32 2.09 4.23
C MET A 139 12.00 1.99 2.86
N ASP A 140 12.63 0.86 2.57
CA ASP A 140 13.19 0.58 1.24
C ASP A 140 12.19 -0.22 0.37
N LEU A 141 12.57 -0.53 -0.88
CA LEU A 141 11.70 -1.26 -1.79
C LEU A 141 11.45 -2.71 -1.34
N ASP A 142 12.41 -3.34 -0.68
CA ASP A 142 12.24 -4.70 -0.16
C ASP A 142 11.21 -4.73 0.97
N GLU A 143 11.24 -3.72 1.84
CA GLU A 143 10.25 -3.55 2.89
C GLU A 143 8.88 -3.14 2.35
N LEU A 144 8.83 -2.24 1.36
CA LEU A 144 7.59 -1.94 0.63
C LEU A 144 6.98 -3.19 0.03
N PHE A 145 7.79 -4.00 -0.66
CA PHE A 145 7.32 -5.24 -1.26
C PHE A 145 6.78 -6.22 -0.21
N ARG A 146 7.49 -6.40 0.91
CA ARG A 146 7.09 -7.27 2.01
C ARG A 146 5.73 -6.86 2.59
N GLN A 147 5.60 -5.59 2.97
CA GLN A 147 4.36 -5.08 3.57
C GLN A 147 3.22 -5.05 2.54
N TYR A 148 3.53 -4.77 1.26
CA TYR A 148 2.55 -4.83 0.18
C TYR A 148 1.97 -6.23 0.01
N VAL A 149 2.81 -7.27 -0.05
CA VAL A 149 2.32 -8.67 -0.12
C VAL A 149 1.45 -8.99 1.09
N GLY A 150 1.85 -8.54 2.28
CA GLY A 150 1.08 -8.72 3.51
C GLY A 150 -0.30 -8.05 3.44
N LYS A 151 -0.33 -6.76 3.11
CA LYS A 151 -1.56 -5.96 3.04
C LYS A 151 -2.47 -6.39 1.90
N ASN A 152 -1.91 -6.79 0.76
CA ASN A 152 -2.66 -7.40 -0.34
C ASN A 152 -3.37 -8.69 0.13
N THR A 153 -2.66 -9.54 0.88
CA THR A 153 -3.23 -10.77 1.46
C THR A 153 -4.37 -10.46 2.43
N LEU A 154 -4.21 -9.47 3.31
CA LEU A 154 -5.28 -9.01 4.20
C LEU A 154 -6.47 -8.44 3.41
N ASN A 155 -6.23 -7.72 2.32
CA ASN A 155 -7.30 -7.18 1.48
C ASN A 155 -8.10 -8.29 0.77
N PHE A 156 -7.44 -9.33 0.27
CA PHE A 156 -8.13 -10.54 -0.22
C PHE A 156 -8.94 -11.20 0.90
N PHE A 157 -8.33 -11.39 2.06
CA PHE A 157 -8.99 -11.95 3.23
C PHE A 157 -10.28 -11.17 3.60
N ARG A 158 -10.20 -9.84 3.64
CA ARG A 158 -11.35 -8.95 3.84
C ARG A 158 -12.47 -9.25 2.84
N GLN A 159 -12.16 -9.29 1.54
CA GLN A 159 -13.18 -9.56 0.51
C GLN A 159 -13.78 -10.97 0.64
N ASP A 160 -12.97 -11.97 0.98
CA ASP A 160 -13.42 -13.36 1.16
C ASP A 160 -14.33 -13.53 2.39
N HIS A 161 -14.24 -12.61 3.36
CA HIS A 161 -15.00 -12.62 4.61
C HIS A 161 -16.07 -11.51 4.66
N GLY A 162 -16.47 -10.98 3.51
CA GLY A 162 -17.68 -10.17 3.38
C GLY A 162 -17.49 -8.67 3.59
N TYR A 163 -16.30 -8.12 3.26
CA TYR A 163 -16.03 -6.68 3.39
C TYR A 163 -16.96 -5.83 2.53
N LYS A 164 -17.27 -6.30 1.31
CA LYS A 164 -18.19 -5.61 0.39
C LYS A 164 -19.64 -5.73 0.85
N GLU A 165 -19.98 -6.85 1.47
CA GLU A 165 -21.29 -7.17 2.04
C GLU A 165 -21.53 -6.45 3.38
N GLY A 166 -20.47 -5.90 3.98
CA GLY A 166 -20.52 -5.23 5.29
C GLY A 166 -20.62 -6.19 6.47
N THR A 167 -20.31 -7.49 6.27
CA THR A 167 -20.32 -8.51 7.33
C THR A 167 -18.95 -8.77 7.94
N TYR A 168 -17.89 -8.25 7.32
CA TYR A 168 -16.52 -8.38 7.83
C TYR A 168 -16.33 -7.67 9.17
N ILE A 169 -15.62 -8.32 10.09
CA ILE A 169 -15.25 -7.76 11.39
C ILE A 169 -13.85 -7.17 11.26
N LYS A 170 -13.71 -5.84 11.34
CA LYS A 170 -12.39 -5.16 11.25
C LYS A 170 -11.58 -5.22 12.55
N VAL A 171 -12.26 -5.32 13.70
CA VAL A 171 -11.61 -5.38 15.02
C VAL A 171 -11.68 -6.81 15.57
N TRP A 172 -10.53 -7.47 15.66
CA TRP A 172 -10.36 -8.85 16.06
C TRP A 172 -9.91 -8.89 17.52
N HIS A 173 -10.80 -9.32 18.43
CA HIS A 173 -10.46 -9.43 19.86
C HIS A 173 -9.86 -8.13 20.45
N ASP A 174 -10.48 -6.98 20.16
CA ASP A 174 -10.05 -5.63 20.54
C ASP A 174 -8.78 -5.09 19.84
N GLU A 175 -8.26 -5.79 18.84
CA GLU A 175 -7.11 -5.39 18.00
C GLU A 175 -7.58 -5.11 16.56
N GLU A 176 -7.14 -4.05 15.89
CA GLU A 176 -7.50 -3.83 14.48
C GLU A 176 -6.78 -4.85 13.58
N ASP A 177 -7.42 -5.32 12.51
CA ASP A 177 -6.84 -6.29 11.58
C ASP A 177 -5.50 -5.85 10.96
N ASN A 178 -5.28 -4.54 10.77
CA ASN A 178 -4.00 -3.96 10.36
C ASN A 178 -2.89 -4.17 11.43
N GLU A 179 -3.22 -4.08 12.71
CA GLU A 179 -2.29 -4.34 13.82
C GLU A 179 -1.96 -5.84 13.90
N VAL A 180 -2.98 -6.69 13.72
CA VAL A 180 -2.80 -8.15 13.62
C VAL A 180 -1.86 -8.49 12.45
N LEU A 181 -2.07 -7.86 11.28
CA LEU A 181 -1.22 -8.03 10.12
C LEU A 181 0.22 -7.61 10.41
N ALA A 182 0.43 -6.44 11.01
CA ALA A 182 1.76 -5.95 11.36
C ALA A 182 2.51 -6.95 12.26
N ASN A 183 1.80 -7.56 13.21
CA ASN A 183 2.34 -8.60 14.07
C ASN A 183 2.69 -9.89 13.31
N LEU A 184 1.83 -10.33 12.38
CA LEU A 184 2.07 -11.54 11.58
C LEU A 184 3.22 -11.39 10.58
N VAL A 185 3.31 -10.25 9.88
CA VAL A 185 4.39 -9.98 8.91
C VAL A 185 5.76 -9.96 9.59
N ASN A 186 5.84 -9.50 10.84
CA ASN A 186 7.08 -9.49 11.62
C ASN A 186 7.46 -10.86 12.21
N THR A 187 6.53 -11.81 12.28
CA THR A 187 6.75 -13.11 12.92
C THR A 187 6.92 -14.25 11.93
N LEU A 188 6.33 -14.14 10.74
CA LEU A 188 6.44 -15.11 9.66
C LEU A 188 7.71 -14.89 8.82
N ASP A 189 8.21 -15.96 8.20
CA ASP A 189 9.30 -15.85 7.24
C ASP A 189 8.79 -15.31 5.90
N ALA A 190 8.90 -14.00 5.71
CA ALA A 190 8.48 -13.35 4.49
C ALA A 190 9.35 -13.68 3.25
N SER A 191 10.45 -14.43 3.41
CA SER A 191 11.23 -14.96 2.30
C SER A 191 10.72 -16.34 1.82
N ALA A 192 9.79 -16.96 2.56
CA ALA A 192 9.21 -18.23 2.19
C ALA A 192 8.45 -18.12 0.87
N SER A 193 8.63 -19.10 -0.02
CA SER A 193 7.93 -19.13 -1.32
C SER A 193 6.41 -19.22 -1.19
N ASP A 194 5.94 -19.69 -0.04
CA ASP A 194 4.54 -19.84 0.35
C ASP A 194 4.09 -18.83 1.42
N PHE A 195 4.83 -17.72 1.58
CA PHE A 195 4.55 -16.70 2.59
C PHE A 195 3.09 -16.22 2.56
N GLN A 196 2.53 -15.97 1.37
CA GLN A 196 1.14 -15.54 1.23
C GLN A 196 0.15 -16.59 1.76
N GLN A 197 0.37 -17.88 1.50
CA GLN A 197 -0.51 -18.94 2.05
C GLN A 197 -0.38 -19.05 3.56
N GLN A 198 0.85 -18.97 4.09
CA GLN A 198 1.09 -19.01 5.54
C GLN A 198 0.42 -17.82 6.24
N LEU A 199 0.54 -16.62 5.67
CA LEU A 199 -0.09 -15.42 6.20
C LEU A 199 -1.61 -15.52 6.16
N TYR A 200 -2.20 -15.97 5.05
CA TYR A 200 -3.66 -16.14 4.95
C TYR A 200 -4.17 -17.13 6.02
N ALA A 201 -3.51 -18.27 6.20
CA ALA A 201 -3.88 -19.25 7.23
C ALA A 201 -3.73 -18.67 8.66
N ALA A 202 -2.71 -17.83 8.89
CA ALA A 202 -2.51 -17.16 10.17
C ALA A 202 -3.58 -16.09 10.45
N LEU A 203 -4.04 -15.36 9.42
CA LEU A 203 -5.17 -14.45 9.50
C LEU A 203 -6.47 -15.20 9.83
N GLU A 204 -6.74 -16.30 9.12
CA GLU A 204 -7.92 -17.16 9.36
C GLU A 204 -7.95 -17.71 10.79
N ALA A 205 -6.80 -18.13 11.32
CA ALA A 205 -6.69 -18.63 12.70
C ALA A 205 -6.95 -17.56 13.78
N LYS A 206 -6.82 -16.28 13.45
CA LYS A 206 -7.07 -15.15 14.36
C LYS A 206 -8.43 -14.47 14.14
N TYR A 207 -9.09 -14.73 13.02
CA TYR A 207 -10.35 -14.09 12.68
C TYR A 207 -11.47 -14.52 13.64
N PRO A 208 -12.27 -13.59 14.19
CA PRO A 208 -13.39 -13.94 15.06
C PRO A 208 -14.44 -14.79 14.33
N ALA A 209 -14.89 -15.86 15.00
CA ALA A 209 -15.96 -16.74 14.53
C ALA A 209 -17.37 -16.15 14.73
#